data_AF-A0A951ZJB6-F1
#
_entry.id   AF-A0A951ZJB6-F1
#
_cell.length_a   1.000
_cell.length_b   1.000
_cell.length_c   1.000
_cell.angle_alpha   90.00
_cell.angle_beta   90.00
_cell.angle_gamma   90.00
#
_symmetry.space_group_name_H-M   'P 1'
#
loop_
_entity.id
_entity.type
_entity.pdbx_description
1 polymer ?
#
loop_
_entity_poly.entity_id
_entity_poly.type
_entity_poly.pdbx_seq_one_letter_code
_entity_poly.pdbx_strand_id
1 'polypeptide(L)'
;MLFFESIRLALSTIRAQKLKSFFTLLGVCIGVMFLIAVVSIVEGMGRYMEQDLIGKLIGVNSFELRHRPNINMGDVDPSVWESYRRRPRLYHDDVA
;
A
#
# COMPACT_ATOMS: atom_id res chain seq x y z
N MET A 1 -12.77 39.70 -33.37
CA MET A 1 -11.78 38.75 -32.83
C MET A 1 -12.30 37.34 -33.03
N LEU A 2 -11.73 36.59 -33.98
CA LEU A 2 -12.24 35.29 -34.45
C LEU A 2 -12.45 34.25 -33.33
N PHE A 3 -11.57 34.22 -32.33
CA PHE A 3 -11.66 33.29 -31.20
C PHE A 3 -12.97 33.38 -30.42
N PHE A 4 -13.46 34.59 -30.16
CA PHE A 4 -14.68 34.81 -29.38
C PHE A 4 -15.92 34.33 -30.14
N GLU A 5 -15.88 34.45 -31.46
CA GLU A 5 -16.94 34.02 -32.37
C GLU A 5 -16.98 32.49 -32.50
N SER A 6 -15.80 31.84 -32.58
CA SER A 6 -15.69 30.38 -32.54
C SER A 6 -16.21 29.77 -31.23
N ILE A 7 -15.89 30.38 -30.08
CA ILE A 7 -16.39 29.93 -28.77
C ILE A 7 -17.91 30.08 -28.68
N ARG A 8 -18.44 31.22 -29.14
CA ARG A 8 -19.89 31.48 -29.17
C ARG A 8 -20.61 30.48 -30.07
N LEU A 9 -20.03 30.15 -31.23
CA LEU A 9 -20.57 29.16 -32.15
C LEU A 9 -20.61 27.77 -31.51
N ALA A 10 -19.51 27.32 -30.90
CA ALA A 10 -19.44 26.02 -30.22
C ALA A 10 -20.47 25.89 -29.08
N LEU A 11 -20.63 26.92 -28.26
CA LEU A 11 -21.66 26.97 -27.21
C LEU A 11 -23.09 26.91 -27.77
N SER A 12 -23.32 27.53 -28.93
CA SER A 12 -24.61 27.46 -29.62
C SER A 12 -24.92 26.04 -30.12
N THR A 13 -23.91 25.33 -30.64
CA THR A 13 -24.03 23.95 -31.10
C THR A 13 -24.31 22.98 -29.96
N ILE A 14 -23.62 23.13 -28.81
CA ILE A 14 -23.87 22.34 -27.59
C ILE A 14 -25.32 22.53 -27.11
N ARG A 15 -25.83 23.76 -27.12
CA ARG A 15 -27.22 24.06 -26.75
C ARG A 15 -28.25 23.51 -27.75
N ALA A 16 -27.91 23.42 -29.04
CA ALA A 16 -28.79 22.85 -30.06
C ALA A 16 -28.92 21.32 -29.93
N GLN A 17 -27.83 20.62 -29.60
CA GLN A 17 -27.79 19.15 -29.48
C GLN A 17 -27.71 18.68 -28.01
N LYS A 18 -28.73 19.01 -27.22
CA LYS A 18 -28.77 18.73 -25.78
C LYS A 18 -28.62 17.24 -25.43
N LEU A 19 -29.32 16.34 -26.13
CA LEU A 19 -29.26 14.90 -25.85
C LEU A 19 -27.86 14.34 -26.06
N LYS A 20 -27.25 14.64 -27.22
CA LYS A 20 -25.90 14.16 -27.54
C LYS A 20 -24.86 14.66 -26.55
N SER A 21 -24.83 15.98 -26.31
CA SER A 21 -23.90 16.58 -25.34
C SER A 21 -24.10 16.03 -23.92
N PHE A 22 -25.34 15.76 -23.52
CA PHE A 22 -25.64 15.20 -22.20
C PHE A 22 -25.09 13.79 -22.04
N PHE A 23 -25.35 12.88 -22.99
CA PHE A 23 -24.84 11.51 -22.93
C PHE A 23 -23.30 11.46 -22.97
N THR A 24 -22.66 12.32 -23.77
CA THR A 24 -21.19 12.39 -23.81
C THR A 24 -20.60 12.90 -22.50
N LEU A 25 -21.22 13.91 -21.88
CA LEU A 25 -20.76 14.44 -20.58
C LEU A 25 -20.93 13.39 -19.49
N LEU A 26 -22.10 12.75 -19.43
CA LEU A 26 -22.42 11.73 -18.44
C LEU A 26 -21.48 10.53 -18.54
N GLY A 27 -21.18 10.07 -19.76
CA GLY A 27 -20.23 8.97 -19.97
C GLY A 27 -18.82 9.30 -19.47
N VAL A 28 -18.30 10.50 -19.78
CA VAL A 28 -16.98 10.93 -19.32
C VAL A 28 -16.96 11.11 -17.79
N CYS A 29 -17.99 11.70 -17.19
CA CYS A 29 -18.08 11.85 -15.73
C CYS A 29 -18.05 10.50 -15.01
N ILE A 30 -18.85 9.53 -15.46
CA ILE A 30 -18.87 8.19 -14.86
C ILE A 30 -17.53 7.48 -15.07
N GLY A 31 -16.94 7.58 -16.27
CA GLY A 31 -15.65 6.94 -16.57
C GLY A 31 -14.51 7.47 -15.71
N VAL A 32 -14.39 8.80 -15.58
CA VAL A 32 -13.35 9.42 -14.76
C VAL A 32 -13.59 9.16 -13.26
N MET A 33 -14.84 9.21 -12.79
CA MET A 33 -15.16 8.85 -11.40
C MET A 33 -14.77 7.41 -11.07
N PHE A 34 -15.10 6.47 -11.95
CA PHE A 34 -14.76 5.06 -11.76
C PHE A 34 -13.25 4.86 -11.70
N LEU A 35 -12.50 5.48 -12.62
CA LEU A 35 -11.04 5.42 -12.63
C LEU A 35 -10.44 5.94 -11.32
N ILE A 36 -10.87 7.13 -10.87
CA ILE A 36 -10.40 7.73 -9.61
C ILE A 36 -10.72 6.83 -8.42
N ALA A 37 -11.92 6.25 -8.37
CA ALA A 37 -12.32 5.36 -7.28
C ALA A 37 -11.42 4.10 -7.23
N VAL A 38 -11.19 3.44 -8.36
CA VAL A 38 -10.35 2.24 -8.42
C VAL A 38 -8.90 2.56 -8.04
N VAL A 39 -8.32 3.63 -8.59
CA VAL A 39 -6.96 4.06 -8.25
C VAL A 39 -6.85 4.37 -6.76
N SER A 40 -7.82 5.10 -6.20
CA SER A 40 -7.85 5.41 -4.76
C SER A 40 -7.95 4.17 -3.89
N ILE A 41 -8.69 3.14 -4.32
CA ILE A 41 -8.81 1.88 -3.58
C ILE A 41 -7.48 1.11 -3.64
N VAL A 42 -6.87 0.98 -4.82
CA VAL A 42 -5.59 0.28 -5.01
C VAL A 42 -4.49 0.93 -4.20
N GLU A 43 -4.32 2.26 -4.30
CA GLU A 43 -3.33 3.01 -3.52
C GLU A 43 -3.66 3.03 -2.02
N GLY A 44 -4.95 3.05 -1.67
CA GLY A 44 -5.41 2.96 -0.28
C GLY A 44 -5.06 1.62 0.35
N MET A 45 -5.27 0.51 -0.36
CA MET A 45 -4.91 -0.83 0.10
C MET A 45 -3.40 -1.01 0.24
N GLY A 46 -2.61 -0.49 -0.71
CA GLY A 46 -1.15 -0.52 -0.61
C GLY A 46 -0.64 0.15 0.66
N ARG A 47 -1.12 1.36 0.96
CA ARG A 47 -0.79 2.09 2.19
C ARG A 47 -1.28 1.39 3.44
N TYR A 48 -2.50 0.85 3.42
CA TYR A 48 -3.04 0.07 4.54
C TYR A 48 -2.19 -1.17 4.85
N MET A 49 -1.78 -1.93 3.81
CA MET A 49 -0.90 -3.09 4.01
C MET A 49 0.47 -2.68 4.57
N GLU A 50 1.07 -1.60 4.07
CA GLU A 50 2.35 -1.12 4.57
C GLU A 50 2.27 -0.61 6.02
N GLN A 51 1.22 0.16 6.36
CA GLN A 51 1.11 0.78 7.68
C GLN A 51 0.59 -0.18 8.74
N ASP A 52 -0.47 -0.93 8.44
CA ASP A 52 -1.14 -1.79 9.43
C ASP A 52 -0.58 -3.21 9.45
N LEU A 53 -0.23 -3.79 8.30
CA LEU A 53 0.23 -5.18 8.27
C LEU A 53 1.74 -5.30 8.43
N ILE A 54 2.55 -4.52 7.70
CA ILE A 54 4.00 -4.55 7.90
C ILE A 54 4.32 -4.02 9.31
N GLY A 55 3.76 -2.88 9.71
CA GLY A 55 3.95 -2.33 11.06
C GLY A 55 3.61 -3.28 12.22
N LYS A 56 2.58 -4.15 12.07
CA LYS A 56 2.12 -5.06 13.13
C LYS A 56 2.64 -6.50 13.02
N LEU A 57 2.83 -7.05 11.81
CA LEU A 57 3.31 -8.43 11.62
C LEU A 57 4.82 -8.52 11.42
N ILE A 58 5.42 -7.54 10.73
CA ILE A 58 6.86 -7.46 10.50
C ILE A 58 7.32 -6.19 11.19
N GLY A 59 7.28 -6.20 12.53
CA GLY A 59 7.62 -5.05 13.36
C GLY A 59 8.83 -4.34 12.76
N VAL A 60 8.61 -3.12 12.25
CA VAL A 60 9.70 -2.33 11.72
C VAL A 60 10.53 -2.00 12.95
N ASN A 61 11.69 -2.67 13.11
CA ASN A 61 12.51 -2.82 14.33
C ASN A 61 12.16 -3.99 15.28
N SER A 62 11.68 -5.14 14.80
CA SER A 62 11.58 -6.35 15.65
C SER A 62 12.96 -6.95 15.90
N PHE A 63 13.56 -6.67 17.04
CA PHE A 63 14.77 -7.35 17.50
C PHE A 63 14.40 -8.70 18.09
N GLU A 64 14.90 -9.78 17.47
CA GLU A 64 14.63 -11.13 17.94
C GLU A 64 15.77 -11.64 18.82
N LEU A 65 15.60 -11.56 20.14
CA LEU A 65 16.54 -12.16 21.09
C LEU A 65 16.31 -13.66 21.17
N ARG A 66 17.29 -14.44 20.71
CA ARG A 66 17.23 -15.92 20.69
C ARG A 66 18.28 -16.55 21.60
N HIS A 67 17.84 -17.46 22.45
CA HIS A 67 18.72 -18.23 23.34
C HIS A 67 19.41 -19.41 22.64
N ARG A 68 18.76 -20.05 21.64
CA ARG A 68 19.34 -21.15 20.84
C ARG A 68 19.05 -21.00 19.34
N PRO A 69 19.92 -21.53 18.46
CA PRO A 69 19.68 -21.57 17.01
C PRO A 69 18.50 -22.48 16.66
N ASN A 70 17.68 -22.06 15.69
CA ASN A 70 16.42 -22.73 15.30
C ASN A 70 16.65 -24.01 14.49
N ILE A 71 17.70 -24.03 13.65
CA ILE A 71 18.09 -25.16 12.83
C ILE A 71 19.62 -25.18 12.80
N ASN A 72 20.22 -26.22 13.37
CA ASN A 72 21.65 -26.48 13.22
C ASN A 72 21.82 -27.43 12.03
N MET A 73 21.83 -26.87 10.82
CA MET A 73 22.06 -27.63 9.59
C MET A 73 23.58 -27.80 9.37
N GLY A 74 24.25 -28.54 10.26
CA GLY A 74 25.69 -28.79 10.21
C GLY A 74 26.21 -29.53 11.45
N ASP A 75 27.40 -30.13 11.35
CA ASP A 75 28.10 -30.73 12.50
C ASP A 75 28.56 -29.61 13.45
N VAL A 76 27.81 -29.42 14.54
CA VAL A 76 28.15 -28.45 15.58
C VAL A 76 29.14 -29.09 16.53
N ASP A 77 30.33 -28.51 16.61
CA ASP A 77 31.41 -28.96 17.49
C ASP A 77 30.94 -29.09 18.96
N PRO A 78 31.35 -30.15 19.70
CA PRO A 78 30.90 -30.37 21.09
C PRO A 78 31.17 -29.19 22.04
N SER A 79 32.22 -28.39 21.79
CA SER A 79 32.54 -27.22 22.62
C SER A 79 31.49 -26.10 22.49
N VAL A 80 30.86 -25.99 21.32
CA VAL A 80 29.84 -24.98 21.04
C VAL A 80 28.52 -25.35 21.74
N TRP A 81 28.19 -26.63 21.85
CA TRP A 81 27.03 -27.11 22.62
C TRP A 81 27.12 -26.78 24.11
N GLU A 82 28.32 -26.90 24.70
CA GLU A 82 28.54 -26.51 26.09
C GLU A 82 28.36 -25.00 26.30
N SER A 83 28.80 -24.18 25.34
CA SER A 83 28.55 -22.74 25.39
C SER A 83 27.04 -22.42 25.38
N TYR A 84 26.23 -23.14 24.61
CA TYR A 84 24.77 -22.97 24.60
C TYR A 84 24.10 -23.42 25.89
N ARG A 85 24.64 -24.43 26.57
CA ARG A 85 24.12 -24.89 27.87
C ARG A 85 24.38 -23.90 29.00
N ARG A 86 25.45 -23.12 28.92
CA ARG A 86 25.84 -22.13 29.93
C ARG A 86 25.20 -20.76 29.74
N ARG A 87 24.48 -20.53 28.63
CA ARG A 87 23.81 -19.24 28.39
C ARG A 87 22.72 -19.02 29.45
N PRO A 88 22.61 -17.81 30.03
CA PRO A 88 21.51 -17.46 30.92
C PRO A 88 20.15 -17.57 30.23
N ARG A 89 19.11 -17.84 31.02
CA ARG A 89 17.72 -17.82 30.55
C ARG A 89 17.30 -16.36 30.32
N LEU A 90 16.62 -16.11 29.20
CA LEU A 90 16.07 -14.80 28.88
C LEU A 90 14.79 -14.61 29.69
N TYR A 91 14.71 -13.53 30.47
CA TYR A 91 13.51 -13.15 31.21
C TYR A 91 12.84 -11.94 30.54
N HIS A 92 11.53 -11.81 30.73
CA HIS A 92 10.78 -10.68 30.17
C HIS A 92 11.25 -9.31 30.72
N ASP A 93 11.87 -9.32 31.89
CA ASP A 93 12.45 -8.12 32.53
C ASP A 93 13.70 -7.58 31.81
N ASP A 94 14.33 -8.38 30.94
CA ASP A 94 15.53 -8.00 30.18
C ASP A 94 15.21 -7.15 28.93
N VAL A 95 13.92 -6.96 28.61
CA VAL A 95 13.43 -6.39 27.33
C VAL A 95 12.70 -5.04 27.53
N ALA A 96 12.84 -4.42 28.72
CA ALA A 96 12.19 -3.14 29.07
C ALA A 96 12.95 -1.91 28.57
#